data_AF-A0A1E5E4R3-F1
#
_entry.id   AF-A0A1E5E4R3-F1
#
_cell.length_a   1.000
_cell.length_b   1.000
_cell.length_c   1.000
_cell.angle_alpha   90.00
_cell.angle_beta   90.00
_cell.angle_gamma   90.00
#
_symmetry.space_group_name_H-M   'P 1'
#
loop_
_entity.id
_entity.type
_entity.pdbx_description
1 polymer ?
#
loop_
_entity_poly.entity_id
_entity_poly.type
_entity_poly.pdbx_seq_one_letter_code
_entity_poly.pdbx_strand_id
1 'polypeptide(L)' 'MGRSYPEYISAPLAAKIKSHQLLGNIIRYQVTIENSHDCELTVDLLNRSSERLLANGQQLNLRFNLNEIQPVRA' A
#
# COMPACT_ATOMS: atom_id res chain seq x y z
N MET A 1 -3.74 -5.05 -23.28
CA MET A 1 -2.29 -4.82 -23.12
C MET A 1 -2.00 -4.61 -21.64
N GLY A 2 -1.58 -5.66 -20.94
CA GLY A 2 -1.30 -5.61 -19.50
C GLY A 2 0.03 -4.94 -19.23
N ARG A 3 0.11 -4.11 -18.19
CA ARG A 3 1.38 -3.58 -17.70
C ARG A 3 2.29 -4.77 -17.36
N SER A 4 3.38 -4.94 -18.11
CA SER A 4 4.43 -5.90 -17.77
C SER A 4 5.27 -5.26 -16.68
N TYR A 5 5.24 -5.85 -15.48
CA TYR A 5 6.07 -5.40 -14.38
C TYR A 5 7.36 -6.23 -14.38
N PRO A 6 8.51 -5.63 -14.07
CA PRO A 6 9.75 -6.38 -13.89
C PRO A 6 9.62 -7.46 -12.82
N GLU A 7 10.41 -8.54 -12.90
CA GLU A 7 10.35 -9.68 -11.97
C GLU A 7 10.60 -9.30 -10.50
N TYR A 8 11.33 -8.21 -10.25
CA TYR A 8 11.56 -7.70 -8.91
C TYR A 8 10.35 -6.98 -8.29
N ILE A 9 9.24 -6.82 -9.03
CA ILE A 9 7.98 -6.32 -8.49
C ILE A 9 7.10 -7.51 -8.15
N SER A 10 6.63 -7.57 -6.90
CA SER A 10 5.74 -8.64 -6.46
C SER A 10 4.45 -8.71 -7.29
N ALA A 11 3.79 -9.86 -7.23
CA ALA A 11 2.38 -9.95 -7.57
C ALA A 11 1.57 -8.93 -6.75
N PRO A 12 0.42 -8.43 -7.26
CA PRO A 12 -0.44 -7.55 -6.48
C PRO A 12 -1.00 -8.28 -5.26
N LEU A 13 -0.87 -7.66 -4.08
CA LEU A 13 -1.49 -8.11 -2.83
C LEU A 13 -2.70 -7.23 -2.53
N ALA A 14 -3.85 -7.85 -2.32
CA ALA A 14 -5.05 -7.15 -1.90
C ALA A 14 -4.94 -6.69 -0.44
N ALA A 15 -5.24 -5.42 -0.22
CA ALA A 15 -5.23 -4.78 1.08
C ALA A 15 -6.49 -3.91 1.26
N LYS A 16 -6.91 -3.72 2.50
CA LYS A 16 -8.09 -2.93 2.86
C LYS A 16 -7.69 -1.76 3.74
N ILE A 17 -8.19 -0.57 3.41
CA ILE A 17 -7.93 0.64 4.21
C ILE A 17 -8.66 0.57 5.54
N LYS A 18 -7.92 0.77 6.62
CA LYS A 18 -8.46 0.86 7.98
C LYS A 18 -8.70 2.32 8.38
N SER A 19 -7.70 3.16 8.12
CA SER A 19 -7.74 4.59 8.41
C SER A 19 -6.78 5.34 7.49
N HIS A 20 -6.92 6.66 7.46
CA HIS A 20 -6.02 7.55 6.74
C HIS A 20 -5.77 8.83 7.52
N GLN A 21 -4.59 9.43 7.31
CA GLN A 21 -4.20 10.70 7.90
C GLN A 21 -3.54 11.57 6.84
N LEU A 22 -3.94 12.84 6.76
CA LEU A 22 -3.28 13.82 5.91
C LEU A 22 -2.13 14.48 6.68
N LEU A 23 -0.92 14.33 6.15
CA LEU A 23 0.34 14.87 6.67
C LEU A 23 0.92 15.85 5.64
N GLY A 24 0.32 17.04 5.52
CA GLY A 24 0.72 18.03 4.51
C GLY A 24 0.50 17.53 3.09
N ASN A 25 1.59 17.23 2.37
CA ASN A 25 1.56 16.71 1.01
C ASN A 25 1.63 15.16 0.93
N ILE A 26 1.54 14.47 2.06
CA ILE A 26 1.47 13.00 2.14
C ILE A 26 0.13 12.61 2.74
N ILE A 27 -0.51 11.59 2.18
CA ILE A 27 -1.60 10.86 2.82
C ILE A 27 -1.04 9.53 3.29
N ARG A 28 -1.10 9.30 4.59
CA ARG A 28 -0.70 8.06 5.23
C ARG A 28 -1.92 7.16 5.39
N TYR A 29 -1.88 5.97 4.82
CA TYR A 29 -2.90 4.94 4.99
C TYR A 29 -2.43 3.88 5.96
N GLN A 30 -3.30 3.47 6.88
CA GLN A 30 -3.17 2.21 7.59
C GLN A 30 -4.00 1.16 6.85
N VAL A 31 -3.40 0.04 6.50
CA VAL A 31 -4.05 -1.02 5.72
C VAL A 31 -3.78 -2.39 6.31
N THR A 32 -4.73 -3.30 6.14
CA THR A 32 -4.59 -4.72 6.49
C THR A 32 -4.53 -5.55 5.21
N ILE A 33 -3.66 -6.55 5.16
CA ILE A 33 -3.61 -7.51 4.05
C ILE A 33 -4.76 -8.52 4.17
N GLU A 34 -5.50 -8.77 3.09
CA GLU A 34 -6.71 -9.61 3.16
C GLU A 34 -6.44 -11.05 3.62
N ASN A 35 -5.27 -11.60 3.27
CA ASN A 35 -4.87 -12.97 3.64
C ASN A 35 -3.99 -13.03 4.89
N SER A 36 -3.83 -11.92 5.61
CA SER A 36 -3.02 -11.86 6.83
C SER A 36 -3.57 -10.80 7.77
N HIS A 37 -4.46 -11.24 8.67
CA HIS A 37 -5.13 -10.37 9.63
C HIS A 37 -4.16 -9.70 10.63
N ASP A 38 -3.04 -10.35 10.92
CA ASP A 38 -2.02 -9.84 11.85
C ASP A 38 -1.00 -8.93 11.15
N CYS A 39 -1.16 -8.68 9.85
CA CYS A 39 -0.27 -7.84 9.05
C CYS A 39 -0.92 -6.48 8.76
N GLU A 40 -0.53 -5.48 9.55
CA GLU A 40 -0.85 -4.08 9.31
C GLU A 40 0.34 -3.36 8.66
N LEU A 41 0.05 -2.58 7.61
CA LEU A 41 1.05 -1.79 6.90
C LEU A 41 0.68 -0.32 6.94
N THR A 42 1.71 0.51 7.10
CA THR A 42 1.64 1.95 6.87
C THR A 42 2.08 2.24 5.44
N VAL A 43 1.24 2.93 4.67
CA VAL A 43 1.50 3.25 3.26
C VAL A 43 1.41 4.77 3.07
N ASP A 44 2.52 5.39 2.66
CA ASP A 44 2.58 6.83 2.39
C ASP A 44 2.39 7.10 0.90
N LEU A 45 1.37 7.89 0.57
CA LEU A 45 1.06 8.33 -0.79
C LEU A 45 1.24 9.84 -0.90
N LEU A 46 1.95 10.31 -1.92
CA LEU A 46 2.03 11.75 -2.18
C LEU A 46 0.66 12.29 -2.64
N ASN A 47 0.16 13.29 -1.91
CA ASN A 47 -1.03 14.05 -2.24
C ASN A 47 -0.74 15.01 -3.40
N ARG A 48 -0.73 14.47 -4.63
CA ARG A 48 -0.53 15.25 -5.86
C ARG A 48 -1.84 15.62 -6.57
N SER A 49 -2.99 15.15 -6.05
CA SER A 49 -4.32 15.51 -6.52
C SER A 49 -5.30 15.44 -5.35
N SER A 50 -6.03 16.51 -5.09
CA SER A 50 -7.04 16.64 -4.03
C SER A 50 -8.26 15.71 -4.19
N GLU A 51 -8.43 15.09 -5.36
CA GLU A 51 -9.67 14.38 -5.73
C GLU A 51 -9.71 12.89 -5.35
N ARG A 52 -8.66 12.31 -4.75
CA ARG A 52 -8.61 10.86 -4.58
C ARG A 52 -8.10 10.41 -3.20
N LEU A 53 -8.79 10.86 -2.15
CA LEU A 53 -8.72 10.23 -0.84
C LEU A 53 -9.48 8.90 -0.87
N LEU A 54 -8.76 7.79 -0.74
CA LEU A 54 -9.37 6.48 -0.62
C LEU A 54 -10.05 6.33 0.75
N ALA A 55 -11.30 5.84 0.75
CA ALA A 55 -12.12 5.75 1.95
C ALA A 55 -11.77 4.53 2.82
N ASN A 56 -12.12 4.59 4.10
CA ASN A 56 -12.00 3.42 4.98
C ASN A 56 -12.87 2.28 4.45
N GLY A 57 -12.34 1.07 4.48
CA GLY A 57 -12.96 -0.13 3.95
C GLY A 57 -12.77 -0.34 2.44
N GLN A 58 -12.20 0.63 1.72
CA GLN A 58 -11.88 0.45 0.30
C GLN A 58 -10.72 -0.53 0.14
N GLN A 59 -10.82 -1.38 -0.88
CA GLN A 59 -9.77 -2.33 -1.27
C GLN A 59 -8.79 -1.65 -2.23
N LEU A 60 -7.51 -1.97 -2.08
CA LEU A 60 -6.44 -1.56 -2.99
C LEU A 60 -5.48 -2.73 -3.22
N ASN A 61 -4.70 -2.64 -4.29
CA ASN A 61 -3.66 -3.62 -4.59
C ASN A 61 -2.28 -3.02 -4.33
N LEU A 62 -1.55 -3.57 -3.37
CA LEU A 62 -0.16 -3.24 -3.09
C LEU A 62 0.76 -4.07 -3.96
N ARG A 63 1.87 -3.47 -4.37
CA ARG A 63 2.98 -4.17 -5.04
C ARG A 63 4.26 -3.72 -4.37
N PHE A 64 5.15 -4.66 -4.14
CA PHE A 64 6.40 -4.41 -3.44
C PHE A 64 7.56 -4.53 -4.42
N ASN A 65 8.50 -3.59 -4.31
CA ASN A 65 9.81 -3.76 -4.93
C ASN A 65 10.64 -4.69 -4.04
N LEU A 66 10.83 -5.93 -4.48
CA LEU A 66 11.54 -6.97 -3.74
C LEU A 66 13.02 -6.61 -3.53
N ASN A 67 13.61 -5.76 -4.38
CA ASN A 67 14.98 -5.28 -4.19
C ASN A 67 15.11 -4.30 -3.01
N GLU A 68 14.00 -3.68 -2.60
CA GLU A 68 13.95 -2.71 -1.49
C GLU A 68 13.51 -3.36 -0.17
N ILE A 69 13.05 -4.61 -0.20
CA ILE A 69 12.69 -5.35 1.01
C ILE A 69 13.94 -6.00 1.60
N GLN A 70 14.15 -5.76 2.88
CA GLN A 70 15.23 -6.38 3.65
C GLN A 70 14.63 -7.11 4.85
N PRO A 71 15.04 -8.37 5.11
CA PRO A 71 14.64 -9.06 6.33
C PRO A 71 15.27 -8.37 7.53
N VAL A 72 14.45 -8.02 8.52
CA VAL A 72 14.96 -7.51 9.80
C VAL A 72 15.26 -8.73 10.68
N ARG A 73 16.50 -8.88 11.13
CA ARG A 73 16.85 -9.86 12.17
C ARG A 73 16.60 -9.21 13.53
N ALA A 74 15.86 -9.91 14.39
CA ALA A 74 15.64 -9.53 15.78
C ALA A 74 16.88 -9.83 16.63
#